data_AF-A0A9W9KF52-F1
#
_entry.id   AF-A0A9W9KF52-F1
#
_cell.length_a   1.000
_cell.length_b   1.000
_cell.length_c   1.000
_cell.angle_alpha   90.00
_cell.angle_beta   90.00
_cell.angle_gamma   90.00
#
_symmetry.space_group_name_H-M   'P 1'
#
loop_
_entity.id
_entity.type
_entity.pdbx_description
1 polymer ?
#
loop_
_entity_poly.entity_id
_entity_poly.type
_entity_poly.pdbx_seq_one_letter_code
_entity_poly.pdbx_strand_id
1 'polypeptide(L)'
;MFQDIVNAGIRIHEQSEARTRLGNDIKTKDLFYTMMNTADPKTGLHFTQKDLWVESIPLITAGADTITTVMSGTISHLGHMPALLARLVKEICTTFAADEDIRTGPQLNSCELLQACINEKCASRLLSLQPSRAPYWKET
;
A
#
# COMPACT_ATOMS: atom_id res chain seq x y z
N MET A 1 -7.31 4.31 23.65
CA MET A 1 -6.33 3.24 23.38
C MET A 1 -6.95 1.84 23.41
N PHE A 2 -7.46 1.33 24.54
CA PHE A 2 -8.08 -0.02 24.57
C PHE A 2 -9.35 -0.11 23.70
N GLN A 3 -10.21 0.91 23.77
CA GLN A 3 -11.42 1.00 22.93
C GLN A 3 -11.10 1.08 21.43
N ASP A 4 -10.00 1.74 21.07
CA ASP A 4 -9.59 1.87 19.65
C ASP A 4 -9.13 0.53 19.08
N ILE A 5 -8.44 -0.28 19.89
CA ILE A 5 -8.02 -1.64 19.51
C ILE A 5 -9.23 -2.55 19.33
N VAL A 6 -10.21 -2.47 20.25
CA VAL A 6 -11.46 -3.26 20.14
C VAL A 6 -12.27 -2.84 18.90
N ASN A 7 -12.42 -1.54 18.67
CA ASN A 7 -13.14 -1.02 17.50
C ASN A 7 -12.43 -1.35 16.19
N ALA A 8 -11.09 -1.33 16.16
CA ALA A 8 -10.32 -1.78 15.01
C ALA A 8 -10.54 -3.27 14.74
N GLY A 9 -10.53 -4.09 15.79
CA GLY A 9 -10.81 -5.53 15.69
C GLY A 9 -12.20 -5.81 15.12
N ILE A 10 -13.23 -5.08 15.57
CA ILE A 10 -14.61 -5.19 15.06
C ILE A 10 -14.66 -4.83 13.57
N ARG A 11 -14.06 -3.70 13.17
CA ARG A 11 -14.07 -3.26 11.75
C ARG A 11 -13.36 -4.25 10.83
N ILE A 12 -12.22 -4.78 11.27
CA ILE A 12 -11.47 -5.78 10.52
C ILE A 12 -12.30 -7.07 10.37
N HIS A 13 -12.99 -7.48 11.43
CA HIS A 13 -13.87 -8.64 11.40
C HIS A 13 -15.06 -8.43 10.46
N GLU A 14 -15.75 -7.30 10.54
CA GLU A 14 -16.88 -6.94 9.66
C GLU A 14 -16.47 -6.88 8.18
N GLN A 15 -15.31 -6.28 7.87
CA GLN A 15 -14.77 -6.26 6.51
C GLN A 15 -14.41 -7.67 6.01
N SER A 16 -13.88 -8.52 6.90
CA SER A 16 -13.57 -9.91 6.60
C SER A 16 -14.83 -10.74 6.33
N GLU A 17 -15.88 -10.57 7.14
CA GLU A 17 -17.18 -11.22 6.92
C GLU A 17 -17.84 -10.73 5.62
N ALA A 18 -17.80 -9.43 5.34
CA ALA A 18 -18.31 -8.86 4.10
C ALA A 18 -17.59 -9.43 2.88
N ARG A 19 -16.26 -9.57 2.93
CA ARG A 19 -15.44 -10.21 1.88
C ARG A 19 -15.70 -11.70 1.75
N THR A 20 -15.91 -12.41 2.85
CA THR A 20 -16.26 -13.82 2.83
C THR A 20 -17.62 -14.03 2.16
N ARG A 21 -18.62 -13.20 2.49
CA ARG A 21 -19.98 -13.26 1.93
C ARG A 21 -20.00 -13.08 0.42
N LEU A 22 -19.05 -12.32 -0.13
CA LEU A 22 -18.90 -12.13 -1.58
C LEU A 22 -18.43 -13.42 -2.29
N GLY A 23 -17.75 -14.34 -1.60
CA GLY A 23 -17.30 -15.61 -2.16
C GLY A 23 -16.57 -15.46 -3.50
N ASN A 24 -16.95 -16.26 -4.50
CA ASN A 24 -16.45 -16.13 -5.88
C ASN A 24 -17.23 -15.11 -6.73
N ASP A 25 -18.28 -14.49 -6.20
CA ASP A 25 -19.17 -13.60 -6.94
C ASP A 25 -18.66 -12.14 -6.89
N ILE A 26 -17.43 -11.95 -7.39
CA ILE A 26 -16.74 -10.66 -7.42
C ILE A 26 -16.44 -10.23 -8.85
N LYS A 27 -16.83 -9.00 -9.18
CA LYS A 27 -16.54 -8.36 -10.49
C LYS A 27 -15.05 -8.25 -10.77
N THR A 28 -14.23 -8.03 -9.74
CA THR A 28 -12.78 -7.89 -9.85
C THR A 28 -12.11 -8.98 -9.02
N LYS A 29 -11.30 -9.80 -9.67
CA LYS A 29 -10.52 -10.85 -9.01
C LYS A 29 -9.40 -10.21 -8.20
N ASP A 30 -9.49 -10.27 -6.88
CA ASP A 30 -8.44 -9.79 -5.99
C ASP A 30 -7.54 -10.94 -5.49
N LEU A 31 -6.60 -10.59 -4.61
CA LEU A 31 -5.65 -11.54 -4.03
C LEU A 31 -6.39 -12.69 -3.32
N PHE A 32 -7.43 -12.38 -2.55
CA PHE A 32 -8.20 -13.39 -1.81
C PHE A 32 -8.96 -14.34 -2.74
N TYR A 33 -9.56 -13.83 -3.82
CA TYR A 33 -10.13 -14.67 -4.88
C TYR A 33 -9.12 -15.65 -5.44
N THR A 34 -7.91 -15.15 -5.73
CA THR A 34 -6.84 -15.97 -6.32
C THR A 34 -6.42 -17.06 -5.34
N MET A 35 -6.15 -16.70 -4.09
CA MET A 35 -5.72 -17.65 -3.05
C MET A 35 -6.80 -18.71 -2.72
N MET A 36 -8.08 -18.33 -2.72
CA MET A 36 -9.20 -19.25 -2.43
C MET A 36 -9.43 -20.26 -3.57
N ASN A 37 -9.14 -19.87 -4.81
CA ASN A 37 -9.34 -20.71 -5.99
C ASN A 37 -8.09 -21.47 -6.44
N THR A 38 -6.91 -21.17 -5.90
CA THR A 38 -5.68 -21.93 -6.14
C THR A 38 -5.59 -23.15 -5.23
N ALA A 39 -5.37 -24.32 -5.83
CA ALA A 39 -4.96 -25.53 -5.12
C ALA A 39 -3.44 -25.65 -5.12
N ASP A 40 -2.86 -26.18 -4.05
CA ASP A 40 -1.44 -26.54 -4.05
C ASP A 40 -1.20 -27.65 -5.10
N PRO A 41 -0.34 -27.43 -6.11
CA PRO A 41 -0.07 -28.41 -7.17
C PRO A 41 0.57 -29.71 -6.67
N LYS A 42 1.14 -29.74 -5.45
CA LYS A 42 1.78 -30.93 -4.88
C LYS A 42 0.87 -31.72 -3.93
N THR A 43 0.05 -31.03 -3.15
CA THR A 43 -0.79 -31.67 -2.11
C THR A 43 -2.27 -31.69 -2.45
N GLY A 44 -2.72 -30.89 -3.43
CA GLY A 44 -4.13 -30.72 -3.77
C GLY A 44 -4.94 -30.00 -2.68
N LEU A 45 -4.28 -29.47 -1.65
CA LEU A 45 -4.94 -28.76 -0.56
C LEU A 45 -5.35 -27.36 -1.00
N HIS A 46 -6.53 -26.95 -0.55
CA HIS A 46 -7.05 -25.60 -0.71
C HIS A 46 -6.92 -24.85 0.60
N PHE A 47 -6.70 -23.54 0.53
CA PHE A 47 -6.76 -22.69 1.71
C PHE A 47 -8.18 -22.71 2.30
N THR A 48 -8.30 -23.01 3.59
CA THR A 48 -9.55 -22.74 4.29
C THR A 48 -9.70 -21.23 4.50
N GLN A 49 -10.93 -20.76 4.69
CA GLN A 49 -11.18 -19.35 5.00
C GLN A 49 -10.40 -18.87 6.23
N LYS A 50 -10.21 -19.74 7.22
CA LYS A 50 -9.46 -19.45 8.45
C LYS A 50 -7.97 -19.29 8.15
N ASP A 51 -7.38 -20.19 7.37
CA ASP A 51 -5.96 -20.15 7.02
C ASP A 51 -5.66 -18.92 6.15
N LEU A 52 -6.53 -18.64 5.18
CA LEU A 52 -6.44 -17.45 4.33
C LEU A 52 -6.43 -16.17 5.17
N TRP A 53 -7.26 -16.12 6.21
CA TRP A 53 -7.31 -14.97 7.09
C TRP A 53 -6.03 -14.84 7.93
N VAL A 54 -5.59 -15.91 8.57
CA VAL A 54 -4.37 -15.95 9.40
C VAL A 54 -3.14 -15.52 8.60
N GLU A 55 -3.01 -15.96 7.35
CA GLU A 55 -1.87 -15.61 6.48
C GLU A 55 -1.95 -14.18 5.93
N SER A 56 -3.15 -13.62 5.76
CA SER A 56 -3.33 -12.26 5.24
C SER A 56 -3.13 -11.15 6.27
N ILE A 57 -3.38 -11.41 7.56
CA ILE A 57 -3.21 -10.42 8.63
C ILE A 57 -1.78 -9.87 8.69
N PRO A 58 -0.71 -10.70 8.67
CA PRO A 58 0.66 -10.22 8.62
C PRO A 58 0.92 -9.32 7.41
N LEU A 59 0.39 -9.67 6.24
CA LEU A 59 0.55 -8.88 5.01
C LEU A 59 -0.10 -7.50 5.14
N ILE A 60 -1.34 -7.45 5.63
CA ILE A 60 -2.08 -6.20 5.84
C ILE A 60 -1.35 -5.32 6.85
N THR A 61 -0.88 -5.92 7.96
CA THR A 61 -0.19 -5.19 9.03
C THR A 61 1.14 -4.61 8.55
N ALA A 62 1.97 -5.42 7.89
CA ALA A 62 3.26 -4.97 7.36
C ALA A 62 3.11 -3.89 6.28
N GLY A 63 2.06 -4.00 5.45
CA GLY A 63 1.72 -3.01 4.43
C GLY A 63 1.24 -1.68 5.04
N ALA A 64 0.37 -1.75 6.05
CA ALA A 64 -0.25 -0.57 6.67
C ALA A 64 0.78 0.37 7.30
N ASP A 65 1.72 -0.16 8.07
CA ASP A 65 2.75 0.66 8.74
C ASP A 65 3.69 1.33 7.72
N THR A 66 4.00 0.59 6.65
CA THR A 66 4.84 1.09 5.55
C THR A 66 4.16 2.24 4.82
N ILE A 67 2.91 2.05 4.41
CA ILE A 67 2.14 3.06 3.66
C ILE A 67 1.92 4.31 4.52
N THR A 68 1.55 4.15 5.79
CA THR A 68 1.31 5.27 6.71
C THR A 68 2.55 6.15 6.86
N THR A 69 3.72 5.52 7.04
CA THR A 69 5.00 6.25 7.18
C THR A 69 5.36 7.01 5.91
N VAL A 70 5.24 6.35 4.75
CA VAL A 70 5.54 6.98 3.45
C VAL A 70 4.59 8.13 3.18
N MET A 71 3.28 7.94 3.37
CA MET A 71 2.27 8.99 3.16
C MET A 71 2.49 10.19 4.07
N SER A 72 2.64 9.95 5.37
CA SER A 72 2.89 11.02 6.35
C SER A 72 4.21 11.76 6.06
N GLY A 73 5.27 11.02 5.72
CA GLY A 73 6.56 11.58 5.33
C GLY A 73 6.49 12.43 4.05
N THR A 74 5.72 12.00 3.05
CA THR A 74 5.49 12.76 1.81
C THR A 74 4.74 14.05 2.09
N ILE A 75 3.62 13.99 2.81
CA ILE A 75 2.81 15.17 3.15
C ILE A 75 3.60 16.16 3.99
N SER A 76 4.31 15.67 5.02
CA SER A 76 5.17 16.50 5.86
C SER A 76 6.23 17.19 5.02
N HIS A 77 6.92 16.47 4.13
CA HIS A 77 7.95 17.07 3.28
C HIS A 77 7.41 18.11 2.31
N LEU A 78 6.25 17.87 1.71
CA LEU A 78 5.57 18.83 0.84
C LEU A 78 5.15 20.08 1.62
N GLY A 79 4.69 19.94 2.86
CA GLY A 79 4.35 21.06 3.75
C GLY A 79 5.55 21.97 4.07
N HIS A 80 6.76 21.42 4.12
CA HIS A 80 7.99 22.20 4.34
C HIS A 80 8.54 22.85 3.05
N MET A 81 8.03 22.47 1.87
CA MET A 81 8.54 22.94 0.57
C MET A 81 7.41 23.52 -0.30
N PRO A 82 6.96 24.76 -0.04
CA PRO A 82 5.80 25.35 -0.72
C PRO A 82 5.98 25.46 -2.25
N ALA A 83 7.21 25.66 -2.74
CA ALA A 83 7.51 25.69 -4.17
C ALA A 83 7.30 24.32 -4.85
N LEU A 84 7.66 23.23 -4.16
CA LEU A 84 7.47 21.87 -4.66
C LEU A 84 5.98 21.50 -4.64
N LEU A 85 5.28 21.86 -3.56
CA LEU A 85 3.83 21.67 -3.44
C LEU A 85 3.07 22.39 -4.56
N ALA A 86 3.42 23.65 -4.86
CA ALA A 86 2.78 24.40 -5.94
C ALA A 86 2.96 23.73 -7.32
N ARG A 87 4.15 23.16 -7.58
CA ARG A 87 4.42 22.40 -8.81
C ARG A 87 3.61 21.11 -8.87
N LEU A 88 3.49 20.39 -7.76
CA LEU A 88 2.72 19.15 -7.67
C LEU A 88 1.23 19.37 -7.87
N VAL A 89 0.69 20.41 -7.22
CA VAL A 89 -0.72 20.81 -7.41
C VAL A 89 -0.96 21.18 -8.87
N LYS A 90 -0.06 21.95 -9.49
CA LYS A 90 -0.16 22.28 -10.91
C LYS A 90 -0.16 21.02 -11.78
N GLU A 91 0.75 20.09 -11.55
CA GLU A 91 0.82 18.82 -12.28
C GLU A 91 -0.52 18.08 -12.18
N ILE A 92 -0.99 17.78 -10.96
CA ILE A 92 -2.23 17.02 -10.73
C ILE A 92 -3.45 17.71 -11.35
N CYS A 93 -3.64 19.01 -11.11
CA CYS A 93 -4.78 19.74 -11.65
C CYS A 93 -4.75 19.93 -13.17
N THR A 94 -3.57 19.82 -13.80
CA THR A 94 -3.47 19.81 -15.28
C THR A 94 -3.62 18.42 -15.88
N THR A 95 -3.29 17.38 -15.12
CA THR A 95 -3.37 15.99 -15.59
C THR A 95 -4.79 15.43 -15.47
N PHE A 96 -5.55 15.80 -14.44
CA PHE A 96 -6.90 15.29 -14.19
C PHE A 96 -7.94 16.39 -14.28
N ALA A 97 -9.01 16.16 -15.04
CA ALA A 97 -10.10 17.14 -15.20
C ALA A 97 -11.13 17.02 -14.06
N ALA A 98 -11.34 15.80 -13.56
CA ALA A 98 -12.19 15.51 -12.42
C ALA A 98 -11.55 14.50 -11.46
N ASP A 99 -11.99 14.51 -10.21
CA ASP A 99 -11.50 13.59 -9.17
C ASP A 99 -11.73 12.11 -9.55
N GLU A 100 -12.78 11.84 -10.33
CA GLU A 100 -13.11 10.51 -10.84
C GLU A 100 -12.13 10.00 -11.90
N ASP A 101 -11.36 10.87 -12.53
CA ASP A 101 -10.31 10.48 -13.49
C ASP A 101 -9.06 9.92 -12.78
N ILE A 102 -8.93 10.14 -11.47
CA ILE A 102 -7.80 9.64 -10.68
C ILE A 102 -7.94 8.13 -10.49
N ARG A 103 -7.38 7.38 -11.44
CA ARG A 103 -7.39 5.91 -11.47
C ARG A 103 -5.99 5.38 -11.76
N THR A 104 -5.72 4.16 -11.31
CA THR A 104 -4.49 3.45 -11.68
C THR A 104 -4.44 3.29 -13.19
N GLY A 105 -3.39 3.82 -13.82
CA GLY A 105 -3.26 3.77 -15.27
C GLY A 105 -2.18 4.71 -15.81
N PRO A 106 -2.07 4.82 -17.14
CA PRO A 106 -1.03 5.63 -17.80
C PRO A 106 -1.04 7.10 -17.39
N GLN A 107 -2.24 7.65 -17.15
CA GLN A 107 -2.42 9.05 -16.74
C GLN A 107 -1.80 9.34 -15.37
N LEU A 108 -2.09 8.50 -14.36
CA LEU A 108 -1.43 8.60 -13.05
C LEU A 108 0.08 8.32 -13.13
N ASN A 109 0.49 7.42 -14.02
CA ASN A 109 1.91 7.15 -14.24
C ASN A 109 2.64 8.30 -14.95
N SER A 110 1.91 9.21 -15.61
CA SER A 110 2.48 10.41 -16.24
C SER A 110 2.80 11.54 -15.25
N CYS A 111 2.32 11.45 -13.99
CA CYS A 111 2.65 12.40 -12.94
C CYS A 111 4.05 12.11 -12.38
N GLU A 112 5.10 12.49 -13.11
CA GLU A 112 6.49 12.24 -12.76
C GLU A 112 6.87 12.87 -11.42
N LEU A 113 6.39 14.09 -11.12
CA LEU A 113 6.74 14.76 -9.86
C LEU A 113 6.11 14.04 -8.66
N LEU A 114 4.84 13.61 -8.78
CA LEU A 114 4.17 12.80 -7.78
C LEU A 114 4.93 11.48 -7.52
N GLN A 115 5.28 10.77 -8.59
CA GLN A 115 6.01 9.51 -8.50
C GLN A 115 7.40 9.69 -7.87
N ALA A 116 8.12 10.75 -8.25
CA ALA A 116 9.41 11.09 -7.66
C ALA A 116 9.28 11.37 -6.16
N CYS A 117 8.28 12.16 -5.72
CA CYS A 117 8.08 12.46 -4.30
C CYS A 117 7.83 11.20 -3.46
N ILE A 118 7.01 10.28 -3.96
CA ILE A 118 6.71 9.01 -3.28
C ILE A 118 7.96 8.12 -3.25
N ASN A 119 8.67 8.01 -4.38
CA ASN A 119 9.87 7.19 -4.49
C ASN A 119 10.99 7.69 -3.58
N GLU A 120 11.21 9.00 -3.46
CA GLU A 120 12.18 9.57 -2.53
C GLU A 120 11.89 9.19 -1.07
N LYS A 121 10.61 9.22 -0.65
CA LYS A 121 10.24 8.81 0.71
C LYS A 121 10.32 7.31 0.93
N CYS A 122 9.94 6.51 -0.06
CA CYS A 122 10.11 5.06 -0.02
C CYS A 122 11.59 4.68 0.08
N ALA A 123 12.44 5.26 -0.77
CA ALA A 123 13.88 5.03 -0.79
C ALA A 123 14.53 5.50 0.51
N SER A 124 14.19 6.69 1.01
CA SER A 124 14.68 7.20 2.30
C SER A 124 14.35 6.26 3.46
N ARG A 125 13.16 5.65 3.46
CA ARG A 125 12.78 4.62 4.45
C ARG A 125 13.58 3.33 4.29
N LEU A 126 13.82 2.86 3.06
CA LEU A 126 14.64 1.66 2.84
C LEU A 126 16.08 1.87 3.28
N LEU A 127 16.62 3.08 3.08
CA LEU A 127 17.97 3.45 3.54
C LEU A 127 18.06 3.52 5.07
N SER A 128 17.01 3.95 5.79
CA SER A 128 17.01 4.00 7.26
C SER A 128 16.84 2.62 7.92
N LEU A 129 16.33 1.62 7.19
CA LEU A 129 16.19 0.23 7.65
C LEU A 129 17.47 -0.61 7.44
N GLN A 130 18.48 -0.05 6.77
CA GLN A 130 19.79 -0.68 6.61
C GLN A 130 20.77 -0.04 7.62
N PRO A 131 21.02 -0.64 8.80
CA PRO A 131 22.15 -0.21 9.59
C PRO A 131 23.42 -0.61 8.84
N SER A 132 24.20 0.38 8.39
CA SER A 132 25.50 0.22 7.72
C SER A 132 25.46 -0.37 6.29
N ARG A 133 25.48 0.52 5.30
CA ARG A 133 26.32 0.32 4.12
C ARG A 133 27.38 1.42 4.09
N ALA A 134 28.42 1.26 4.89
CA ALA A 134 29.64 2.05 4.71
C ALA A 134 30.13 1.83 3.26
N PRO A 135 30.49 2.89 2.50
CA PRO A 135 30.98 2.74 1.14
C PRO A 135 32.36 2.07 1.12
N TYR A 136 32.44 0.84 0.59
CA TYR A 136 33.64 -0.01 0.48
C TYR A 136 34.69 0.47 -0.56
N TRP A 137 34.79 1.77 -0.86
CA TRP A 137 35.71 2.29 -1.89
C TRP A 137 36.73 3.30 -1.37
N LYS A 138 36.94 3.33 -0.04
CA LYS A 138 37.97 4.16 0.60
C LYS A 138 38.87 3.29 1.47
N GLU A 139 39.48 2.28 0.87
CA GLU A 139 40.71 1.68 1.40
C GLU A 139 41.77 1.74 0.30
N THR A 140 42.83 2.47 0.63
CA THR A 140 44.08 2.70 -0.11
C THR A 140 44.88 1.43 -0.30
#